data_AF-A0A6B3GLS7-F1
#
_entry.id   AF-A0A6B3GLS7-F1
#
_cell.length_a   1.000
_cell.length_b   1.000
_cell.length_c   1.000
_cell.angle_alpha   90.00
_cell.angle_beta   90.00
_cell.angle_gamma   90.00
#
_symmetry.space_group_name_H-M   'P 1'
#
loop_
_entity.id
_entity.type
_entity.pdbx_description
1 polymer ?
#
loop_
_entity_poly.entity_id
_entity_poly.type
_entity_poly.pdbx_seq_one_letter_code
_entity_poly.pdbx_strand_id
1 'polypeptide(L)'
;MTTSDARTPASKQNAENEGDEAGKSIGWHKGYIQGSRPDLRVPVRQVHLTNGKDVTLYDTSGPYTDPAIDTDVRRGLAPLRENWIIARGDTEEYAGRPVRPEDDGVKHTSPRGGLRNLDAVFPGR
;
A
#
# COMPACT_ATOMS: atom_id res chain seq x y z
N MET A 1 11.38 10.82 23.53
CA MET A 1 11.50 10.73 22.07
C MET A 1 10.18 10.26 21.53
N THR A 2 9.50 11.10 20.75
CA THR A 2 8.11 10.93 20.31
C THR A 2 7.99 9.82 19.27
N THR A 3 7.26 8.75 19.62
CA THR A 3 6.74 7.74 18.70
C THR A 3 5.67 8.39 17.82
N SER A 4 6.07 8.99 16.71
CA SER A 4 5.13 9.45 15.71
C SER A 4 4.88 8.31 14.73
N ASP A 5 3.66 7.78 14.80
CA ASP A 5 3.02 6.88 13.82
C ASP A 5 3.48 7.18 12.38
N ALA A 6 3.88 6.15 11.64
CA ALA A 6 4.05 6.20 10.18
C ALA A 6 2.68 6.19 9.45
N ARG A 7 1.75 7.02 9.91
CA ARG A 7 0.51 7.31 9.18
C ARG A 7 0.82 8.45 8.21
N THR A 8 0.89 8.13 6.92
CA THR A 8 0.66 9.15 5.89
C THR A 8 -0.72 9.74 6.17
N PRO A 9 -0.87 11.06 6.38
CA PRO A 9 -2.17 11.63 6.61
C PRO A 9 -2.91 11.58 5.28
N ALA A 10 -3.72 10.54 5.08
CA ALA A 10 -4.90 10.67 4.24
C ALA A 10 -5.68 11.84 4.81
N SER A 11 -5.85 12.90 4.01
CA SER A 11 -6.60 14.10 4.38
C SER A 11 -7.93 13.65 4.99
N LYS A 12 -8.11 13.89 6.29
CA LYS A 12 -9.39 13.68 6.96
C LYS A 12 -10.35 14.73 6.41
N GLN A 13 -11.14 14.36 5.41
CA GLN A 13 -12.35 15.12 5.09
C GLN A 13 -13.41 14.65 6.11
N ASN A 14 -13.72 15.54 7.06
CA ASN A 14 -14.82 15.34 7.99
C ASN A 14 -16.12 15.21 7.20
N ALA A 15 -16.90 14.17 7.52
CA ALA A 15 -18.24 13.98 7.02
C ALA A 15 -19.20 14.88 7.82
N GLU A 16 -19.55 16.03 7.25
CA GLU A 16 -20.76 16.76 7.63
C GLU A 16 -21.54 17.12 6.35
N ASN A 17 -22.82 16.74 6.36
CA ASN A 17 -23.78 16.96 5.27
C ASN A 17 -24.08 18.45 5.10
N GLU A 18 -23.73 19.05 3.97
CA GLU A 18 -24.35 20.30 3.50
C GLU A 18 -24.40 20.34 1.95
N GLY A 19 -25.61 20.57 1.43
CA GLY A 19 -25.87 21.38 0.23
C GLY A 19 -25.42 20.85 -1.14
N ASP A 20 -26.38 20.71 -2.05
CA ASP A 20 -26.27 20.26 -3.45
C ASP A 20 -25.56 21.27 -4.40
N GLU A 21 -24.53 21.98 -3.93
CA GLU A 21 -23.58 22.77 -4.73
C GLU A 21 -22.14 22.62 -4.19
N ALA A 22 -21.63 21.39 -4.17
CA ALA A 22 -20.26 21.12 -3.73
C ALA A 22 -19.25 21.73 -4.70
N GLY A 23 -18.66 22.87 -4.31
CA GLY A 23 -17.59 23.56 -5.02
C GLY A 23 -16.47 22.60 -5.44
N LYS A 24 -16.04 22.73 -6.69
CA LYS A 24 -14.98 21.91 -7.32
C LYS A 24 -13.84 21.63 -6.34
N SER A 25 -13.65 20.36 -6.00
CA SER A 25 -12.52 19.90 -5.19
C SER A 25 -11.21 20.31 -5.85
N ILE A 26 -10.43 21.16 -5.18
CA ILE A 26 -9.09 21.51 -5.66
C ILE A 26 -8.17 20.31 -5.46
N GLY A 27 -7.30 20.03 -6.44
CA GLY A 27 -6.30 18.98 -6.35
C GLY A 27 -6.69 17.74 -7.14
N TRP A 28 -6.59 16.57 -6.52
CA TRP A 28 -6.84 15.29 -7.17
C TRP A 28 -7.37 14.27 -6.18
N HIS A 29 -8.01 13.22 -6.70
CA HIS A 29 -8.40 12.06 -5.90
C HIS A 29 -8.02 10.74 -6.60
N LYS A 30 -7.93 9.67 -5.80
CA LYS A 30 -7.79 8.30 -6.32
C LYS A 30 -9.09 7.91 -7.00
N GLY A 31 -9.02 7.62 -8.29
CA GLY A 31 -10.12 7.06 -9.07
C GLY A 31 -9.85 5.60 -9.45
N TYR A 32 -10.89 4.93 -9.91
CA TYR A 32 -10.80 3.56 -10.43
C TYR A 32 -11.63 3.44 -11.71
N ILE A 33 -11.03 2.87 -12.76
CA ILE A 33 -11.73 2.51 -13.99
C ILE A 33 -12.09 1.03 -13.90
N GLN A 34 -13.35 0.72 -14.21
CA GLN A 34 -13.79 -0.67 -14.32
C GLN A 34 -13.10 -1.33 -15.51
N GLY A 35 -12.39 -2.43 -15.27
CA GLY A 35 -11.77 -3.22 -16.32
C GLY A 35 -12.74 -4.19 -17.00
N SER A 36 -12.20 -5.14 -17.75
CA SER A 36 -12.98 -6.17 -18.48
C SER A 36 -13.73 -7.16 -17.58
N ARG A 37 -13.49 -7.14 -16.27
CA ARG A 37 -14.13 -8.00 -15.28
C ARG A 37 -14.75 -7.17 -14.17
N PRO A 38 -15.85 -7.61 -13.53
CA PRO A 38 -16.51 -6.86 -12.45
C PRO A 38 -15.61 -6.58 -11.22
N ASP A 39 -14.66 -7.47 -10.95
CA ASP A 39 -13.73 -7.38 -9.82
C ASP A 39 -12.44 -6.60 -10.15
N LEU A 40 -12.21 -6.25 -11.42
CA LEU A 40 -11.02 -5.54 -11.88
C LEU A 40 -11.22 -4.03 -11.78
N ARG A 41 -10.62 -3.40 -10.77
CA ARG A 41 -10.58 -1.94 -10.59
C ARG A 41 -9.18 -1.39 -10.90
N VAL A 42 -9.04 -0.71 -12.04
CA VAL A 42 -7.75 -0.16 -12.50
C VAL A 42 -7.53 1.23 -11.88
N PRO A 43 -6.46 1.44 -11.08
CA PRO A 43 -6.25 2.70 -10.38
C PRO A 43 -5.84 3.82 -11.33
N VAL A 44 -6.40 5.00 -11.11
CA VAL A 44 -6.03 6.25 -11.80
C VAL A 44 -6.02 7.40 -10.79
N ARG A 45 -5.37 8.50 -11.17
CA ARG A 45 -5.46 9.78 -10.46
C ARG A 45 -6.31 10.74 -11.28
N GLN A 46 -7.43 11.18 -10.72
CA GLN A 46 -8.31 12.16 -11.36
C GLN A 46 -7.96 13.55 -10.81
N VAL A 47 -7.39 14.40 -11.67
CA VAL A 47 -6.94 15.75 -11.33
C VAL A 47 -8.00 16.75 -11.75
N HIS A 48 -8.44 17.57 -10.80
CA HIS A 48 -9.47 18.58 -11.02
C HIS A 48 -8.87 19.89 -11.54
N LEU A 49 -9.34 20.33 -12.70
CA LEU A 49 -8.89 21.58 -13.31
C LEU A 49 -9.81 22.75 -12.93
N THR A 50 -9.26 23.96 -12.92
CA THR A 50 -9.99 25.19 -12.60
C THR A 50 -11.14 25.47 -13.56
N ASN A 51 -11.05 25.00 -14.80
CA ASN A 51 -12.12 25.11 -15.80
C ASN A 51 -13.27 24.11 -15.58
N GLY A 52 -13.22 23.26 -14.56
CA GLY A 52 -14.24 22.26 -14.25
C GLY A 52 -14.19 20.97 -15.04
N LYS A 53 -13.13 20.76 -15.79
CA LYS A 53 -12.82 19.48 -16.40
C LYS A 53 -11.87 18.72 -15.49
N ASP A 54 -11.78 17.42 -15.72
CA ASP A 54 -10.81 16.57 -15.06
C ASP A 54 -9.83 15.97 -16.08
N VAL A 55 -8.61 15.71 -15.64
CA VAL A 55 -7.61 14.94 -16.40
C VAL A 55 -7.32 13.66 -15.62
N THR A 56 -7.43 12.53 -16.32
CA THR A 56 -7.09 11.21 -15.76
C THR A 56 -5.63 10.91 -16.04
N LEU A 57 -4.88 10.61 -14.98
CA LEU A 57 -3.47 10.23 -15.04
C LEU A 57 -3.29 8.79 -14.57
N TYR A 58 -2.25 8.14 -15.08
CA TYR A 58 -1.77 6.87 -14.55
C TYR A 58 -1.30 7.02 -13.10
N ASP A 59 -1.64 6.07 -12.23
CA ASP A 59 -1.30 6.14 -10.80
C ASP A 59 -0.76 4.81 -10.25
N THR A 60 0.55 4.77 -10.03
CA THR A 60 1.28 3.62 -9.48
C THR A 60 1.34 3.59 -7.96
N SER A 61 0.75 4.58 -7.28
CA SER A 61 0.88 4.69 -5.81
C SER A 61 0.14 3.59 -5.04
N GLY A 62 -0.75 2.83 -5.70
CA GLY A 62 -1.46 1.72 -5.08
C GLY A 62 -2.43 2.16 -3.96
N PRO A 63 -2.81 1.24 -3.05
CA PRO A 63 -3.74 1.50 -1.96
C PRO A 63 -3.31 2.60 -0.99
N TYR A 64 -2.01 2.93 -0.92
CA TYR A 64 -1.46 3.91 0.03
C TYR A 64 -1.99 5.34 -0.14
N THR A 65 -2.61 5.65 -1.28
CA THR A 65 -3.25 6.96 -1.53
C THR A 65 -4.77 6.87 -1.68
N ASP A 66 -5.35 5.70 -1.43
CA ASP A 66 -6.80 5.54 -1.34
C ASP A 66 -7.24 5.75 0.13
N PRO A 67 -7.96 6.85 0.45
CA PRO A 67 -8.41 7.12 1.82
C PRO A 67 -9.42 6.08 2.33
N ALA A 68 -10.03 5.29 1.45
CA ALA A 68 -10.97 4.22 1.84
C ALA A 68 -10.26 2.92 2.25
N ILE A 69 -8.94 2.81 2.09
CA ILE A 69 -8.19 1.60 2.39
C ILE A 69 -7.25 1.83 3.58
N ASP A 70 -7.46 1.07 4.66
CA ASP A 70 -6.54 1.04 5.79
C ASP A 70 -5.36 0.10 5.50
N THR A 71 -4.17 0.67 5.33
CA THR A 71 -2.95 -0.09 5.02
C THR A 71 -2.13 -0.35 6.27
N ASP A 72 -1.83 -1.62 6.56
CA ASP A 72 -0.91 -2.05 7.61
C ASP A 72 0.27 -2.82 7.00
N VAL A 73 1.47 -2.24 7.09
CA VAL A 73 2.71 -2.84 6.56
C VAL A 73 3.04 -4.19 7.18
N ARG A 74 2.59 -4.49 8.40
CA ARG A 74 2.82 -5.77 9.06
C ARG A 74 1.92 -6.87 8.51
N ARG A 75 0.77 -6.49 7.91
CA ARG A 75 -0.20 -7.41 7.30
C ARG A 75 0.01 -7.55 5.79
N GLY A 76 0.68 -6.57 5.17
CA GLY A 76 0.82 -6.48 3.72
C GLY A 76 -0.44 -5.93 3.05
N LEU A 77 -0.41 -5.85 1.72
CA LEU A 77 -1.54 -5.41 0.91
C LEU A 77 -2.51 -6.55 0.63
N ALA A 78 -3.78 -6.22 0.37
CA ALA A 78 -4.78 -7.19 -0.05
C ALA A 78 -4.33 -7.89 -1.36
N PRO A 79 -4.39 -9.24 -1.44
CA PRO A 79 -3.95 -9.99 -2.60
C PRO A 79 -5.01 -10.01 -3.71
N LEU A 80 -5.33 -8.84 -4.29
CA LEU A 80 -6.44 -8.65 -5.24
C LEU A 80 -6.46 -9.62 -6.44
N ARG A 81 -5.31 -10.19 -6.79
CA ARG A 81 -5.13 -11.07 -7.96
C ARG A 81 -5.20 -12.56 -7.62
N GLU A 82 -5.27 -12.94 -6.35
CA GLU A 82 -5.23 -14.34 -5.88
C GLU A 82 -6.30 -15.19 -6.58
N ASN A 83 -7.56 -14.76 -6.52
CA ASN A 83 -8.67 -15.46 -7.18
C ASN A 83 -8.49 -15.56 -8.71
N TRP A 84 -7.85 -14.58 -9.34
CA TRP A 84 -7.60 -14.63 -10.79
C TRP A 84 -6.53 -15.64 -11.15
N ILE A 85 -5.55 -15.83 -10.27
CA ILE A 85 -4.49 -16.81 -10.44
C ILE A 85 -5.07 -18.21 -10.27
N ILE A 86 -5.80 -18.46 -9.18
CA ILE A 86 -6.45 -19.74 -8.89
C ILE A 86 -7.42 -20.13 -10.03
N ALA A 87 -8.23 -19.18 -10.51
CA ALA A 87 -9.24 -19.44 -11.53
C ALA A 87 -8.68 -19.86 -12.91
N ARG A 88 -7.39 -19.66 -13.19
CA ARG A 88 -6.78 -20.16 -14.43
C ARG A 88 -6.57 -21.67 -14.43
N GLY A 89 -6.53 -22.30 -13.26
CA GLY A 89 -6.29 -23.74 -13.13
C GLY A 89 -4.89 -24.17 -13.57
N ASP A 90 -3.93 -23.23 -13.60
CA ASP A 90 -2.56 -23.43 -14.07
C ASP A 90 -1.51 -23.32 -12.95
N THR A 91 -1.95 -23.32 -11.68
CA THR A 91 -1.11 -23.20 -10.49
C THR A 91 -1.48 -24.22 -9.42
N GLU A 92 -0.49 -24.64 -8.63
CA GLU A 92 -0.65 -25.49 -7.46
C GLU A 92 -0.11 -24.79 -6.21
N GLU A 93 -0.72 -25.05 -5.05
CA GLU A 93 -0.20 -24.59 -3.77
C GLU A 93 0.99 -25.46 -3.34
N TYR A 94 1.99 -24.84 -2.72
CA TYR A 94 3.13 -25.56 -2.16
C TYR A 94 3.58 -24.93 -0.85
N ALA A 95 4.20 -25.73 0.01
CA ALA A 95 4.78 -25.24 1.25
C ALA A 95 6.02 -24.37 0.95
N GLY A 96 5.98 -23.12 1.38
CA GLY A 96 7.10 -22.18 1.21
C GLY A 96 8.41 -22.72 1.79
N ARG A 97 9.54 -22.42 1.13
CA ARG A 97 10.88 -22.78 1.63
C ARG A 97 11.11 -22.11 2.99
N PRO A 98 11.61 -22.83 4.01
CA PRO A 98 11.97 -22.21 5.28
C PRO A 98 13.05 -21.15 5.08
N VAL A 99 12.98 -20.06 5.86
CA VAL A 99 14.02 -19.02 5.90
C VAL A 99 15.30 -19.62 6.44
N ARG A 100 16.43 -19.30 5.81
CA ARG A 100 17.76 -19.70 6.26
C ARG A 100 18.61 -18.47 6.61
N PRO A 101 19.57 -18.57 7.54
CA PRO A 101 20.43 -17.43 7.89
C PRO A 101 21.19 -16.83 6.70
N GLU A 102 21.49 -17.64 5.68
CA GLU A 102 22.17 -17.15 4.48
C GLU A 102 21.29 -16.21 3.63
N ASP A 103 19.97 -16.27 3.77
CA ASP A 103 19.03 -15.38 3.08
C ASP A 103 19.18 -13.93 3.57
N ASP A 104 19.55 -13.75 4.84
CA ASP A 104 19.84 -12.44 5.48
C ASP A 104 21.34 -12.11 5.48
N GLY A 105 22.16 -12.83 4.71
CA GLY A 105 23.60 -12.57 4.55
C GLY A 105 24.51 -13.10 5.68
N VAL A 106 23.99 -13.88 6.62
CA VAL A 106 24.80 -14.48 7.70
C VAL A 106 25.59 -15.67 7.15
N LYS A 107 26.91 -15.54 7.11
CA LYS A 107 27.82 -16.62 6.70
C LYS A 107 28.21 -17.49 7.89
N HIS A 108 28.40 -18.79 7.64
CA HIS A 108 28.86 -19.76 8.65
C HIS A 108 30.25 -19.44 9.22
N THR A 109 31.05 -18.61 8.53
CA THR A 109 32.37 -18.14 8.97
C THR A 109 32.32 -16.88 9.83
N SER A 110 31.15 -16.27 9.98
CA SER A 110 30.97 -15.13 10.87
C SER A 110 31.00 -15.63 12.32
N PRO A 111 31.88 -15.13 13.20
CA PRO A 111 31.86 -15.50 14.61
C PRO A 111 30.46 -15.27 15.18
N ARG A 112 29.89 -16.26 15.89
CA ARG A 112 28.72 -16.03 16.75
C ARG A 112 29.13 -14.98 17.79
N GLY A 113 28.76 -13.72 17.57
CA GLY A 113 29.24 -12.59 18.39
C GLY A 113 30.09 -11.55 17.68
N GLY A 114 30.07 -11.48 16.34
CA GLY A 114 30.62 -10.35 15.58
C GLY A 114 29.86 -9.02 15.72
N LEU A 115 28.91 -8.94 16.66
CA LEU A 115 28.15 -7.72 16.97
C LEU A 115 28.73 -7.05 18.22
N ARG A 116 30.03 -6.72 18.21
CA ARG A 116 30.51 -5.68 19.10
C ARG A 116 29.92 -4.38 18.54
N ASN A 117 28.87 -3.84 19.17
CA ASN A 117 28.27 -2.51 18.97
C ASN A 117 26.88 -2.40 18.28
N LEU A 118 26.10 -3.47 18.11
CA LEU A 118 24.73 -3.34 17.55
C LEU A 118 23.63 -3.07 18.58
N ASP A 119 23.94 -3.16 19.88
CA ASP A 119 23.07 -2.67 20.96
C ASP A 119 22.81 -1.14 20.86
N ALA A 120 23.54 -0.43 20.00
CA ALA A 120 23.40 1.01 19.81
C ALA A 120 22.32 1.43 18.80
N VAL A 121 21.74 0.51 18.02
CA VAL A 121 20.84 0.91 16.91
C VAL A 121 19.36 0.86 17.30
N PHE A 122 18.94 -0.02 18.23
CA PHE A 122 17.59 0.02 18.83
C PHE A 122 17.59 -0.57 20.26
N PRO A 123 17.87 0.22 21.31
CA PRO A 123 17.78 -0.25 22.69
C PRO A 123 16.31 -0.22 23.12
N GLY A 124 15.67 -1.38 23.26
CA GLY A 124 14.25 -1.46 23.54
C GLY A 124 13.71 -2.84 23.94
N ARG A 125 14.27 -3.43 24.99
CA ARG A 125 13.55 -3.93 26.18
C ARG A 125 14.53 -4.36 27.26
#